data_AF-R7S6C1-F1
#
_entry.id   AF-R7S6C1-F1
#
_cell.length_a   1.000
_cell.length_b   1.000
_cell.length_c   1.000
_cell.angle_alpha   90.00
_cell.angle_beta   90.00
_cell.angle_gamma   90.00
#
_symmetry.space_group_name_H-M   'P 1'
#
loop_
_entity.id
_entity.type
_entity.pdbx_description
1 polymer ?
#
loop_
_entity_poly.entity_id
_entity_poly.type
_entity_poly.pdbx_seq_one_letter_code
_entity_poly.pdbx_strand_id
1 'polypeptide(L)'
;EVIPYIDILTEHLDDFADDGTLMATVRAAAEHRRVVLNKYYEKTDESIVYRIVMILHPAYKTQYFRLHKWTEEWIDEAKDII
;
A
#
# COMPACT_ATOMS: atom_id res chain seq x y z
N GLU A 1 -6.05 6.54 -10.88
CA GLU A 1 -5.38 6.33 -9.58
C GLU A 1 -4.18 5.41 -9.79
N VAL A 2 -3.03 5.63 -9.15
CA VAL A 2 -1.82 4.78 -9.31
C VAL A 2 -1.54 3.98 -8.04
N ILE A 3 -1.83 4.54 -6.87
CA ILE A 3 -1.40 4.01 -5.59
C ILE A 3 -2.33 2.92 -5.03
N PRO A 4 -3.66 3.08 -5.10
CA PRO A 4 -4.59 1.97 -4.86
C PRO A 4 -4.29 0.74 -5.74
N TYR A 5 -3.72 0.94 -6.95
CA TYR A 5 -3.30 -0.17 -7.80
C TYR A 5 -2.02 -0.85 -7.30
N ILE A 6 -1.12 -0.12 -6.64
CA ILE A 6 0.07 -0.70 -6.01
C ILE A 6 -0.33 -1.58 -4.82
N ASP A 7 -1.34 -1.18 -4.05
CA ASP A 7 -1.90 -2.02 -2.98
C ASP A 7 -2.50 -3.31 -3.53
N ILE A 8 -3.30 -3.22 -4.60
CA ILE A 8 -3.88 -4.40 -5.27
C ILE A 8 -2.78 -5.33 -5.81
N LEU A 9 -1.73 -4.77 -6.42
CA LEU A 9 -0.60 -5.55 -6.92
C LEU A 9 0.16 -6.24 -5.78
N THR A 10 0.34 -5.52 -4.68
CA THR A 10 0.92 -6.01 -3.44
C THR A 10 0.13 -7.19 -2.89
N GLU A 11 -1.20 -7.04 -2.77
CA GLU A 11 -2.10 -8.06 -2.25
C GLU A 11 -2.04 -9.33 -3.09
N HIS A 12 -2.11 -9.21 -4.42
CA HIS A 12 -1.94 -10.37 -5.30
C HIS A 12 -0.58 -11.06 -5.17
N LEU A 13 0.50 -10.31 -4.93
CA LEU A 13 1.82 -10.89 -4.73
C LEU A 13 1.90 -11.64 -3.40
N ASP A 14 1.28 -11.10 -2.35
CA ASP A 14 1.18 -11.74 -1.04
C ASP A 14 0.33 -13.03 -1.15
N ASP A 15 -0.81 -12.98 -1.83
CA ASP A 15 -1.65 -14.17 -2.11
C ASP A 15 -0.89 -15.27 -2.85
N PHE A 16 -0.14 -14.91 -3.90
CA PHE A 16 0.66 -15.90 -4.65
C PHE A 16 1.86 -16.43 -3.84
N ALA A 17 2.41 -15.64 -2.93
CA ALA A 17 3.48 -16.10 -2.05
C ALA A 17 2.94 -17.11 -1.01
N ASP A 18 1.72 -16.89 -0.52
CA ASP A 18 1.08 -17.71 0.50
C ASP A 18 0.30 -18.92 -0.05
N ASP A 19 0.06 -18.99 -1.37
CA ASP A 19 -0.63 -20.12 -2.00
C ASP A 19 0.23 -21.39 -2.07
N GLY A 20 0.05 -22.26 -1.09
CA GLY A 20 0.70 -23.57 -0.99
C GLY A 20 0.44 -24.54 -2.15
N THR A 21 -0.55 -24.26 -3.01
CA THR A 21 -0.83 -25.07 -4.21
C THR A 21 0.09 -24.74 -5.39
N LEU A 22 0.72 -23.56 -5.38
CA LEU A 22 1.65 -23.13 -6.42
C LEU A 22 3.03 -23.77 -6.24
N MET A 23 3.78 -23.84 -7.35
CA MET A 23 5.17 -24.29 -7.31
C MET A 23 6.03 -23.34 -6.47
N ALA A 24 7.02 -23.88 -5.76
CA ALA A 24 7.93 -23.09 -4.92
C ALA A 24 8.64 -21.96 -5.69
N THR A 25 8.92 -22.16 -6.98
CA THR A 25 9.51 -21.14 -7.86
C THR A 25 8.58 -19.96 -8.12
N VAL A 26 7.27 -20.19 -8.21
CA VAL A 26 6.27 -19.13 -8.41
C VAL A 26 6.12 -18.31 -7.14
N ARG A 27 6.03 -18.96 -5.98
CA ARG A 27 5.96 -18.28 -4.68
C ARG A 27 7.20 -17.44 -4.41
N ALA A 28 8.40 -18.00 -4.64
CA ALA A 28 9.66 -17.27 -4.50
C ALA A 28 9.75 -16.07 -5.47
N ALA A 29 9.20 -16.20 -6.69
CA ALA A 29 9.12 -15.08 -7.62
C ALA A 29 8.16 -13.99 -7.12
N ALA A 30 7.03 -14.37 -6.51
CA ALA A 30 6.07 -13.44 -5.92
C ALA A 30 6.69 -12.67 -4.73
N GLU A 31 7.34 -13.36 -3.80
CA GLU A 31 8.10 -12.75 -2.69
C GLU A 31 9.16 -11.77 -3.20
N HIS A 32 9.93 -12.17 -4.22
CA HIS A 32 10.96 -11.29 -4.79
C HIS A 32 10.35 -10.04 -5.42
N ARG A 33 9.24 -10.19 -6.15
CA ARG A 33 8.51 -9.07 -6.74
C ARG A 33 7.92 -8.16 -5.66
N ARG A 34 7.45 -8.71 -4.54
CA ARG A 34 6.95 -7.94 -3.40
C ARG A 34 8.02 -7.01 -2.82
N VAL A 35 9.23 -7.54 -2.61
CA VAL A 35 10.38 -6.75 -2.13
C VAL A 35 10.74 -5.63 -3.11
N VAL A 36 10.73 -5.93 -4.41
CA VAL A 36 10.98 -4.93 -5.46
C VAL A 36 9.91 -3.83 -5.44
N LEU A 37 8.64 -4.20 -5.36
CA LEU A 37 7.54 -3.24 -5.33
C LEU A 37 7.63 -2.33 -4.09
N ASN A 38 7.92 -2.90 -2.92
CA ASN A 38 8.14 -2.13 -1.69
C ASN A 38 9.28 -1.12 -1.86
N LYS A 39 10.42 -1.54 -2.42
CA LYS A 39 11.57 -0.65 -2.66
C LYS A 39 11.23 0.60 -3.47
N TYR A 40 10.31 0.50 -4.44
CA TYR A 40 9.95 1.63 -5.29
C TYR A 40 8.87 2.53 -4.68
N TYR A 41 8.01 2.01 -3.82
CA TYR A 41 6.82 2.74 -3.38
C TYR A 41 6.72 3.01 -1.87
N GLU A 42 7.55 2.40 -1.03
CA GLU A 42 7.60 2.67 0.42
C GLU A 42 7.74 4.17 0.74
N LYS A 43 8.56 4.89 -0.05
CA LYS A 43 8.75 6.34 0.13
C LYS A 43 7.56 7.19 -0.27
N THR A 44 6.64 6.65 -1.07
CA THR A 44 5.40 7.34 -1.40
C THR A 44 4.49 7.38 -0.18
N ASP A 45 4.44 6.29 0.59
CA ASP A 45 3.61 6.16 1.78
C ASP A 45 4.08 7.05 2.95
N GLU A 46 5.40 7.24 3.05
CA GLU A 46 6.03 8.17 3.98
C GLU A 46 5.76 9.65 3.63
N SER A 47 5.31 9.97 2.42
CA SER A 47 5.15 11.35 1.98
C SER A 47 3.90 12.00 2.60
N ILE A 48 4.08 13.11 3.30
CA ILE A 48 2.96 13.90 3.84
C ILE A 48 2.03 14.44 2.74
N VAL A 49 2.59 14.78 1.57
CA VAL A 49 1.82 15.23 0.40
C VAL A 49 0.91 14.11 -0.10
N TYR A 50 1.40 12.88 -0.11
CA TYR A 50 0.59 11.71 -0.47
C TYR A 50 -0.60 11.56 0.49
N ARG A 51 -0.35 11.64 1.80
CA ARG A 51 -1.39 11.51 2.81
C ARG A 51 -2.47 12.57 2.65
N ILE A 52 -2.07 13.83 2.43
CA ILE A 52 -3.00 14.94 2.17
C ILE A 52 -3.84 14.67 0.91
N VAL A 53 -3.22 14.25 -0.20
CA VAL A 53 -3.93 13.97 -1.46
C VAL A 53 -4.97 12.87 -1.27
N MET A 54 -4.65 11.80 -0.55
CA MET A 54 -5.59 10.72 -0.29
C MET A 54 -6.74 11.14 0.64
N ILE A 55 -6.48 12.00 1.63
CA ILE A 55 -7.54 12.59 2.47
C ILE A 55 -8.49 13.48 1.65
N LEU A 56 -7.96 14.26 0.71
CA LEU A 56 -8.75 15.13 -0.17
C LEU A 56 -9.46 14.34 -1.28
N HIS A 57 -9.07 13.10 -1.54
CA HIS A 57 -9.69 12.28 -2.56
C HIS A 57 -11.11 11.85 -2.15
N PRO A 58 -12.15 12.15 -2.97
CA PRO A 58 -13.55 11.98 -2.56
C PRO A 58 -13.94 10.52 -2.28
N ALA A 59 -13.27 9.55 -2.92
CA ALA A 59 -13.54 8.12 -2.75
C ALA A 59 -12.81 7.48 -1.55
N TYR A 60 -11.73 8.08 -1.04
CA TYR A 60 -10.83 7.43 -0.08
C TYR A 60 -10.87 8.09 1.29
N LYS A 61 -10.57 9.40 1.32
CA LYS A 61 -10.51 10.21 2.54
C LYS A 61 -9.67 9.51 3.63
N THR A 62 -10.05 9.69 4.89
CA THR A 62 -9.40 9.03 6.03
C THR A 62 -9.69 7.53 6.10
N GLN A 63 -10.76 7.05 5.43
CA GLN A 63 -11.18 5.65 5.51
C GLN A 63 -10.18 4.71 4.84
N TYR A 64 -9.54 5.16 3.76
CA TYR A 64 -8.49 4.40 3.08
C TYR A 64 -7.35 4.00 4.03
N PHE A 65 -6.83 4.93 4.81
CA PHE A 65 -5.75 4.66 5.77
C PHE A 65 -6.15 3.64 6.84
N ARG A 66 -7.40 3.74 7.33
CA ARG A 66 -7.93 2.81 8.34
C ARG A 66 -8.09 1.40 7.79
N LEU A 67 -8.55 1.27 6.54
CA LEU A 67 -8.64 -0.03 5.86
C LEU A 67 -7.26 -0.67 5.69
N HIS A 68 -6.24 0.14 5.38
CA HIS A 68 -4.86 -0.32 5.24
C HIS A 68 -4.10 -0.39 6.57
N LYS A 69 -4.76 -0.14 7.71
CA LYS A 69 -4.21 -0.21 9.08
C LYS A 69 -3.01 0.71 9.31
N TRP A 70 -3.02 1.88 8.70
CA TRP A 70 -2.01 2.91 8.95
C TRP A 70 -2.22 3.51 10.35
N THR A 71 -1.16 4.12 10.91
CA THR A 71 -1.26 4.70 12.26
C THR A 71 -2.14 5.96 12.23
N GLU A 72 -2.92 6.18 13.30
CA GLU A 72 -3.75 7.38 13.38
C GLU A 72 -2.89 8.65 13.48
N GLU A 73 -1.65 8.58 14.00
CA GLU A 73 -0.75 9.74 14.01
C GLU A 73 -0.49 10.28 12.60
N TRP A 74 -0.36 9.42 11.59
CA TRP A 74 -0.15 9.84 10.21
C TRP A 74 -1.38 10.49 9.58
N ILE A 75 -2.57 10.08 10.01
CA ILE A 75 -3.84 10.68 9.58
C ILE A 75 -3.99 12.06 10.20
N ASP A 76 -3.67 12.18 11.49
CA ASP A 76 -3.80 13.44 12.23
C ASP A 76 -2.78 14.48 11.77
N GLU A 77 -1.52 14.08 11.53
CA GLU A 77 -0.49 14.95 10.94
C GLU A 77 -0.96 15.56 9.60
N ALA A 78 -1.56 14.75 8.73
CA ALA A 78 -2.03 15.21 7.44
C ALA A 78 -3.28 16.10 7.54
N LYS A 79 -4.14 15.89 8.54
CA LYS A 79 -5.30 16.76 8.81
C LYS A 79 -4.89 18.11 9.39
N ASP A 80 -3.90 18.15 10.26
CA ASP A 80 -3.44 19.42 10.88
C ASP A 80 -2.89 20.42 9.85
N ILE A 81 -2.51 19.95 8.67
CA ILE A 81 -2.00 20.77 7.56
C ILE A 81 -3.12 21.38 6.71
N ILE A 82 -4.32 20.79 6.67
CA ILE A 82 -5.45 21.20 5.80
C ILE A 82 -6.61 21.82 6.56
#